data_AF-A0A497TPR1-F1
#
_entry.id   AF-A0A497TPR1-F1
#
_cell.length_a   1.000
_cell.length_b   1.000
_cell.length_c   1.000
_cell.angle_alpha   90.00
_cell.angle_beta   90.00
_cell.angle_gamma   90.00
#
_symmetry.space_group_name_H-M   'P 1'
#
loop_
_entity.id
_entity.type
_entity.pdbx_description
1 polymer ?
#
loop_
_entity_poly.entity_id
_entity_poly.type
_entity_poly.pdbx_seq_one_letter_code
_entity_poly.pdbx_strand_id
1 'polypeptide(L)'
;MMIFRSVLLGIALCAASVVQGSDIETLKQRCEAAREAKLAPERMKLIEECAAKPRNTRDYCERFYKDHGSGGKTQAGGYRQRQFHDLPECRQYYEAE
;
A
#
# COMPACT_ATOMS: atom_id res chain seq x y z
N MET A 1 -63.07 -9.60 1.28
CA MET A 1 -63.21 -10.39 2.54
C MET A 1 -62.07 -11.41 2.57
N MET A 2 -61.50 -11.67 3.76
CA MET A 2 -60.23 -12.40 4.06
C MET A 2 -58.97 -11.54 3.82
N ILE A 3 -58.38 -10.83 4.80
CA ILE A 3 -57.88 -11.21 6.14
C ILE A 3 -56.87 -12.36 6.09
N PHE A 4 -55.59 -12.03 5.93
CA PHE A 4 -54.50 -12.68 6.66
C PHE A 4 -53.47 -11.63 7.09
N ARG A 5 -53.39 -11.44 8.40
CA ARG A 5 -52.37 -10.66 9.10
C ARG A 5 -51.06 -11.44 9.05
N SER A 6 -50.01 -10.88 8.45
CA SER A 6 -48.64 -11.33 8.71
C SER A 6 -47.90 -10.24 9.46
N VAL A 7 -47.76 -10.53 10.75
CA VAL A 7 -46.99 -9.81 11.76
C VAL A 7 -45.50 -9.82 11.39
N LEU A 8 -44.86 -8.69 11.69
CA LEU A 8 -43.44 -8.48 11.93
C LEU A 8 -42.56 -9.73 12.02
N LEU A 9 -41.49 -9.76 11.22
CA LEU A 9 -40.17 -10.11 11.75
C LEU A 9 -39.11 -9.30 11.01
N GLY A 10 -38.76 -8.16 11.60
CA GLY A 10 -37.60 -7.39 11.20
C GLY A 10 -36.35 -8.23 11.42
N ILE A 11 -35.74 -8.67 10.33
CA ILE A 11 -34.34 -9.09 10.34
C ILE A 11 -33.55 -7.80 10.29
N ALA A 12 -33.28 -7.24 11.47
CA ALA A 12 -32.19 -6.29 11.63
C ALA A 12 -30.93 -7.05 11.23
N LEU A 13 -30.49 -6.84 10.00
CA LEU A 13 -29.19 -7.28 9.52
C LEU A 13 -28.17 -6.43 10.28
N CYS A 14 -27.84 -6.85 11.50
CA CYS A 14 -26.62 -6.47 12.15
C CYS A 14 -25.50 -6.95 11.23
N ALA A 15 -25.05 -6.06 10.35
CA ALA A 15 -23.72 -6.15 9.78
C ALA A 15 -22.76 -6.07 10.96
N ALA A 16 -22.47 -7.22 11.56
CA ALA A 16 -21.27 -7.40 12.34
C ALA A 16 -20.14 -7.15 11.34
N SER A 17 -19.67 -5.91 11.27
CA SER A 17 -18.34 -5.61 10.80
C SER A 17 -17.43 -6.41 11.70
N VAL A 18 -17.09 -7.61 11.25
CA VAL A 18 -15.96 -8.35 11.75
C VAL A 18 -14.78 -7.42 11.51
N VAL A 19 -14.42 -6.64 12.52
CA VAL A 19 -13.05 -6.19 12.71
C VAL A 19 -12.29 -7.49 12.91
N GLN A 20 -11.90 -8.09 11.79
CA GLN A 20 -10.84 -9.06 11.74
C GLN A 20 -9.63 -8.24 12.15
N GLY A 21 -9.34 -8.23 13.45
CA GLY A 21 -8.12 -7.66 14.00
C GLY A 21 -6.97 -8.44 13.41
N SER A 22 -6.55 -8.06 12.20
CA SER A 22 -5.28 -8.47 11.65
C SER A 22 -4.23 -7.85 12.55
N ASP A 23 -3.36 -8.71 13.07
CA ASP A 23 -2.15 -8.31 13.77
C ASP A 23 -1.47 -7.14 13.03
N ILE A 24 -1.00 -6.14 13.76
CA ILE A 24 -0.41 -4.89 13.21
C ILE A 24 0.73 -5.24 12.25
N GLU A 25 1.50 -6.28 12.55
CA GLU A 25 2.56 -6.77 11.67
C GLU A 25 2.01 -7.31 10.33
N THR A 26 0.84 -7.97 10.34
CA THR A 26 0.16 -8.40 9.11
C THR A 26 -0.29 -7.20 8.27
N LEU A 27 -0.82 -6.15 8.90
CA LEU A 27 -1.22 -4.92 8.21
C LEU A 27 -0.01 -4.21 7.59
N LYS A 28 1.10 -4.14 8.32
CA LYS A 28 2.37 -3.60 7.83
C LYS A 28 2.86 -4.35 6.60
N GLN A 29 2.89 -5.69 6.66
CA GLN A 29 3.33 -6.52 5.52
C GLN A 29 2.44 -6.32 4.30
N ARG A 30 1.12 -6.18 4.47
CA ARG A 30 0.19 -5.87 3.37
C ARG A 30 0.48 -4.50 2.76
N CYS A 31 0.70 -3.47 3.58
CA CYS A 31 1.11 -2.16 3.09
C CYS A 31 2.42 -2.22 2.30
N GLU A 32 3.45 -2.88 2.81
CA GLU A 32 4.74 -2.96 2.11
C GLU A 32 4.63 -3.78 0.82
N ALA A 33 3.90 -4.89 0.80
CA ALA A 33 3.67 -5.68 -0.40
C ALA A 33 2.90 -4.88 -1.49
N ALA A 34 1.86 -4.13 -1.09
CA ALA A 34 1.09 -3.30 -2.00
C ALA A 34 1.95 -2.18 -2.61
N ARG A 35 2.84 -1.57 -1.82
CA ARG A 35 3.81 -0.59 -2.32
C ARG A 35 4.83 -1.20 -3.24
N GLU A 36 5.41 -2.33 -2.87
CA GLU A 36 6.42 -3.00 -3.67
C GLU A 36 5.88 -3.39 -5.05
N ALA A 37 4.61 -3.84 -5.12
CA ALA A 37 3.93 -4.12 -6.39
C ALA A 37 3.81 -2.90 -7.32
N LYS A 38 3.80 -1.68 -6.77
CA LYS A 38 3.80 -0.42 -7.54
C LYS A 38 5.23 0.06 -7.84
N LEU A 39 6.13 -0.07 -6.87
CA LEU A 39 7.51 0.43 -6.98
C LEU A 39 8.36 -0.42 -7.91
N ALA A 40 8.21 -1.74 -7.91
CA ALA A 40 9.00 -2.64 -8.75
C ALA A 40 8.97 -2.27 -10.25
N PRO A 41 7.80 -2.10 -10.90
CA PRO A 41 7.76 -1.72 -12.31
C PRO A 41 8.32 -0.30 -12.56
N GLU A 42 8.12 0.64 -11.65
CA GLU A 42 8.71 2.00 -11.78
C GLU A 42 10.24 1.96 -11.68
N ARG A 43 10.79 1.19 -10.74
CA ARG A 43 12.22 0.96 -10.62
C ARG A 43 12.80 0.33 -11.87
N MET A 44 12.15 -0.69 -12.41
CA MET A 44 12.59 -1.33 -13.66
C MET A 44 12.68 -0.32 -14.80
N LYS A 45 11.63 0.49 -15.00
CA LYS A 45 11.63 1.54 -16.02
C LYS A 45 12.78 2.53 -15.83
N LEU A 46 13.02 3.00 -14.61
CA LEU A 46 14.12 3.92 -14.30
C LEU A 46 15.50 3.29 -14.53
N ILE A 47 15.66 2.01 -14.18
CA ILE A 47 16.90 1.27 -14.41
C ILE A 47 17.16 1.12 -15.92
N GLU A 48 16.13 0.82 -16.70
CA GLU A 48 16.25 0.72 -18.17
C GLU A 48 16.62 2.07 -18.80
N GLU A 49 15.94 3.15 -18.42
CA GLU A 49 16.25 4.50 -18.87
C GLU A 49 17.68 4.93 -18.47
N CYS A 50 18.13 4.51 -17.29
CA CYS A 50 19.49 4.75 -16.82
C CYS A 50 20.54 3.96 -17.61
N ALA A 51 20.28 2.68 -17.87
CA ALA A 51 21.19 1.78 -18.57
C ALA A 51 21.28 2.08 -20.08
N ALA A 52 20.28 2.76 -20.65
CA ALA A 52 20.33 3.27 -22.01
C ALA A 52 21.36 4.40 -22.21
N LYS A 53 21.87 5.01 -21.13
CA LYS A 53 22.88 6.07 -21.22
C LYS A 53 24.27 5.48 -21.42
N PRO A 54 25.09 6.00 -22.36
CA PRO A 54 26.36 5.36 -22.75
C PRO A 54 27.44 5.34 -21.67
N ARG A 55 27.28 6.11 -20.58
CA ARG A 55 28.24 6.18 -19.46
C ARG A 55 27.86 5.29 -18.28
N ASN A 56 26.70 4.64 -18.31
CA ASN A 56 26.17 3.90 -17.18
C ASN A 56 26.23 2.40 -17.46
N THR A 57 26.57 1.61 -16.43
CA THR A 57 26.43 0.16 -16.48
C THR A 57 25.09 -0.27 -15.87
N ARG A 58 24.58 -1.45 -16.27
CA ARG A 58 23.36 -2.03 -15.68
C ARG A 58 23.50 -2.16 -14.16
N ASP A 59 24.63 -2.71 -13.67
CA ASP A 59 24.93 -2.87 -12.25
C ASP A 59 24.87 -1.53 -11.49
N TYR A 60 25.46 -0.47 -12.05
CA TYR A 60 25.39 0.86 -11.45
C TYR A 60 23.93 1.33 -11.32
N CYS A 61 23.13 1.19 -12.38
CA CYS A 61 21.74 1.62 -12.38
C CYS A 61 20.88 0.84 -11.38
N GLU A 62 21.05 -0.48 -11.29
CA GLU A 62 20.34 -1.33 -10.32
C GLU A 62 20.66 -0.90 -8.89
N ARG A 63 21.94 -0.68 -8.56
CA ARG A 63 22.34 -0.19 -7.24
C ARG A 63 21.85 1.22 -6.96
N PHE A 64 21.84 2.10 -7.97
CA PHE A 64 21.42 3.49 -7.83
C PHE A 64 19.92 3.61 -7.56
N TYR A 65 19.09 2.81 -8.23
CA TYR A 65 17.63 2.84 -8.07
C TYR A 65 17.08 1.86 -7.03
N LYS A 66 17.91 1.08 -6.33
CA LYS A 66 17.48 0.07 -5.35
C LYS A 66 16.50 0.61 -4.29
N ASP A 67 16.74 1.83 -3.80
CA ASP A 67 15.96 2.49 -2.74
C ASP A 67 14.99 3.54 -3.32
N HIS A 68 14.73 3.50 -4.62
CA HIS A 68 13.76 4.42 -5.22
C HIS A 68 12.37 4.21 -4.60
N GLY A 69 11.73 5.32 -4.27
CA GLY A 69 10.43 5.35 -3.57
C GLY A 69 10.50 5.23 -2.05
N SER A 70 11.68 4.98 -1.47
CA SER A 70 11.87 5.04 -0.01
C SER A 70 11.70 6.47 0.52
N GLY A 71 11.05 6.62 1.67
CA GLY A 71 10.96 7.90 2.38
C GLY A 71 12.14 8.11 3.34
N GLY A 72 12.13 9.21 4.10
CA GLY A 72 13.06 9.45 5.19
C GLY A 72 13.62 10.87 5.25
N LYS A 73 14.57 11.09 6.17
CA LYS A 73 15.29 12.36 6.27
C LYS A 73 16.24 12.53 5.08
N THR A 74 16.23 13.69 4.46
CA THR A 74 17.18 14.06 3.40
C THR A 74 18.47 14.57 4.02
N GLN A 75 19.56 14.57 3.24
CA GLN A 75 20.85 15.09 3.69
C GLN A 75 20.77 16.57 4.11
N ALA A 76 19.87 17.35 3.48
CA ALA A 76 19.62 18.75 3.81
C ALA A 76 18.73 18.94 5.05
N GLY A 77 18.36 17.86 5.75
CA GLY A 77 17.53 17.91 6.96
C GLY A 77 16.01 17.93 6.72
N GLY A 78 15.57 17.93 5.46
CA GLY A 78 14.15 17.83 5.12
C GLY A 78 13.60 16.40 5.28
N TYR A 79 12.29 16.23 5.11
CA TYR A 79 11.66 14.90 5.07
C TYR A 79 11.11 14.61 3.67
N ARG A 80 11.49 13.47 3.10
CA ARG A 80 10.93 12.92 1.87
C ARG A 80 9.87 11.89 2.25
N GLN A 81 8.63 12.14 1.83
CA GLN A 81 7.57 11.17 1.99
C GLN A 81 7.85 9.90 1.17
N ARG A 82 7.57 8.74 1.74
CA ARG A 82 7.65 7.46 1.01
C ARG A 82 6.59 7.45 -0.10
N GLN A 83 6.95 6.98 -1.29
CA GLN A 83 5.98 6.86 -2.38
C GLN A 83 4.94 5.80 -2.06
N PHE A 84 3.72 5.97 -2.60
CA PHE A 84 2.57 5.08 -2.36
C PHE A 84 2.22 4.92 -0.88
N HIS A 85 2.46 5.95 -0.06
CA HIS A 85 2.14 5.91 1.37
C HIS A 85 0.63 5.89 1.65
N ASP A 86 -0.18 6.40 0.73
CA ASP A 86 -1.62 6.62 0.87
C ASP A 86 -2.47 5.46 0.35
N LEU A 87 -1.85 4.33 -0.02
CA LEU A 87 -2.58 3.13 -0.43
C LEU A 87 -3.55 2.66 0.67
N PRO A 88 -4.72 2.08 0.30
CA PRO A 88 -5.71 1.61 1.28
C PRO A 88 -5.13 0.68 2.35
N GLU A 89 -4.22 -0.21 1.96
CA GLU A 89 -3.53 -1.15 2.86
C GLU A 89 -2.63 -0.41 3.86
N CYS A 90 -1.99 0.68 3.44
CA CYS A 90 -1.16 1.51 4.29
C CYS A 90 -2.00 2.37 5.24
N ARG A 91 -3.14 2.90 4.79
CA ARG A 91 -4.06 3.62 5.67
C ARG A 91 -4.61 2.73 6.78
N GLN A 92 -5.01 1.49 6.44
CA GLN A 92 -5.45 0.50 7.43
C GLN A 92 -4.35 0.20 8.47
N TYR A 93 -3.10 0.08 8.03
CA TYR A 93 -1.97 -0.09 8.93
C TYR A 93 -1.77 1.14 9.85
N TYR A 94 -1.77 2.35 9.30
CA TYR A 94 -1.56 3.58 10.07
C TYR A 94 -2.70 3.90 11.05
N GLU A 95 -3.93 3.49 10.74
CA GLU A 95 -5.07 3.63 11.64
C GLU A 95 -4.99 2.66 12.83
N ALA A 96 -4.19 1.60 12.73
CA ALA A 96 -4.01 0.57 13.74
C ALA A 96 -2.71 0.69 14.56
N GLU A 97 -1.78 1.57 14.14
CA GLU A 97 -0.51 1.90 14.85
C GLU A 97 -0.73 2.92 15.97
#